data_AF-A0A1X9YJP2-F1
#
_entry.id   AF-A0A1X9YJP2-F1
#
_cell.length_a   1.000
_cell.length_b   1.000
_cell.length_c   1.000
_cell.angle_alpha   90.00
_cell.angle_beta   90.00
_cell.angle_gamma   90.00
#
_symmetry.space_group_name_H-M   'P 1'
#
loop_
_entity.id
_entity.type
_entity.pdbx_description
1 polymer ?
#
loop_
_entity_poly.entity_id
_entity_poly.type
_entity_poly.pdbx_seq_one_letter_code
_entity_poly.pdbx_strand_id
1 'polypeptide(L)'
;MSKIYPVGVVGERNYQASIGRCRAGERVYICHEPDNPYDDMALKVETAGGETIGYIARSSWLRDAIHEQGRGATATIFNIAAGDTGLLGVVLHVTLTDDDIRERSYEAAPIEKAQNSGGLGGFVRRLLR
;
A
#
# COMPACT_ATOMS: atom_id res chain seq x y z
N MET A 1 4.21 0.62 28.79
CA MET A 1 4.08 1.54 27.65
C MET A 1 4.66 0.83 26.45
N SER A 2 3.83 0.50 25.45
CA SER A 2 4.26 -0.25 24.26
C SER A 2 5.19 0.61 23.41
N LYS A 3 6.27 0.04 22.86
CA LYS A 3 7.16 0.78 21.95
C LYS A 3 6.48 0.96 20.60
N ILE A 4 6.66 2.12 19.99
CA ILE A 4 6.15 2.46 18.65
C ILE A 4 7.35 2.56 17.71
N TYR A 5 7.23 1.92 16.55
CA TYR A 5 8.28 1.85 15.55
C TYR A 5 7.79 2.42 14.21
N PRO A 6 8.49 3.40 13.61
CA PRO A 6 8.16 3.86 12.27
C PRO A 6 8.57 2.82 11.23
N VAL A 7 7.66 2.48 10.31
CA VAL A 7 7.92 1.51 9.23
C VAL A 7 7.39 2.08 7.92
N GLY A 8 8.25 2.15 6.90
CA GLY A 8 7.86 2.55 5.56
C GLY A 8 7.10 1.44 4.85
N VAL A 9 6.07 1.82 4.09
CA VAL A 9 5.41 0.95 3.13
C VAL A 9 6.24 0.94 1.83
N VAL A 10 6.16 -0.13 1.05
CA VAL A 10 6.75 -0.23 -0.28
C VAL A 10 5.71 -0.68 -1.31
N GLY A 11 5.99 -0.42 -2.58
CA GLY A 11 5.10 -0.78 -3.69
C GLY A 11 3.90 0.16 -3.85
N GLU A 12 3.90 1.30 -3.16
CA GLU A 12 2.80 2.28 -3.11
C GLU A 12 2.43 2.82 -4.49
N ARG A 13 3.38 2.83 -5.44
CA ARG A 13 3.13 3.24 -6.83
C ARG A 13 1.93 2.52 -7.46
N ASN A 14 1.68 1.28 -7.08
CA ASN A 14 0.59 0.47 -7.64
C ASN A 14 -0.76 0.68 -6.91
N TYR A 15 -0.78 1.49 -5.84
CA TYR A 15 -1.93 1.64 -4.94
C TYR A 15 -2.26 3.11 -4.63
N GLN A 16 -1.85 4.04 -5.51
CA GLN A 16 -2.00 5.48 -5.30
C GLN A 16 -3.46 5.91 -5.09
N ALA A 17 -4.41 5.32 -5.82
CA ALA A 17 -5.83 5.59 -5.62
C ALA A 17 -6.30 5.26 -4.19
N SER A 18 -5.90 4.10 -3.66
CA SER A 18 -6.24 3.67 -2.29
C SER A 18 -5.57 4.58 -1.25
N ILE A 19 -4.28 4.89 -1.45
CA ILE A 19 -3.53 5.78 -0.57
C ILE A 19 -4.15 7.19 -0.54
N GLY A 20 -4.60 7.70 -1.69
CA GLY A 20 -5.25 9.00 -1.80
C GLY A 20 -6.57 9.12 -1.05
N ARG A 21 -7.19 8.00 -0.64
CA ARG A 21 -8.39 7.97 0.22
C ARG A 21 -8.05 7.90 1.72
N CYS A 22 -6.82 7.53 2.06
CA CYS A 22 -6.39 7.33 3.44
C CYS A 22 -6.06 8.66 4.15
N ARG A 23 -5.98 8.60 5.48
CA ARG A 23 -5.58 9.75 6.31
C ARG A 23 -4.56 9.35 7.39
N ALA A 24 -3.71 10.29 7.80
CA ALA A 24 -2.87 10.10 8.98
C ALA A 24 -3.74 9.88 10.23
N GLY A 25 -3.29 8.99 11.11
CA GLY A 25 -4.01 8.50 12.30
C GLY A 25 -4.96 7.34 12.02
N GLU A 26 -5.25 7.03 10.75
CA GLU A 26 -6.13 5.92 10.38
C GLU A 26 -5.50 4.55 10.73
N ARG A 27 -6.32 3.61 11.20
CA ARG A 27 -5.90 2.24 11.48
C ARG A 27 -5.76 1.46 10.19
N VAL A 28 -4.66 0.72 10.07
CA VAL A 28 -4.43 -0.25 8.99
C VAL A 28 -4.12 -1.62 9.57
N TYR A 29 -4.19 -2.64 8.74
CA TYR A 29 -3.92 -4.02 9.10
C TYR A 29 -2.72 -4.53 8.32
N ILE A 30 -1.85 -5.25 9.02
CA ILE A 30 -0.75 -6.01 8.41
C ILE A 30 -1.23 -7.46 8.29
N CYS A 31 -1.14 -8.02 7.10
CA CYS A 31 -1.62 -9.36 6.80
C CYS A 31 -0.57 -10.17 6.05
N HIS A 32 -0.47 -11.46 6.36
CA HIS A 32 0.36 -12.43 5.63
C HIS A 32 -0.35 -12.81 4.33
N GLU A 33 0.33 -12.76 3.19
CA GLU A 33 -0.13 -13.34 1.93
C GLU A 33 0.74 -14.53 1.49
N PRO A 34 0.44 -15.76 1.94
CA PRO A 34 1.31 -16.93 1.74
C PRO A 34 1.30 -17.44 0.29
N ASP A 35 0.26 -17.09 -0.47
CA ASP A 35 0.07 -17.45 -1.87
C ASP A 35 0.54 -16.33 -2.85
N ASN A 36 1.25 -15.32 -2.34
CA ASN A 36 1.78 -14.25 -3.18
C ASN A 36 2.89 -14.79 -4.10
N PRO A 37 2.73 -14.71 -5.45
CA PRO A 37 3.63 -15.37 -6.40
C PRO A 37 5.04 -14.77 -6.44
N TYR A 38 5.25 -13.62 -5.80
CA TYR A 38 6.55 -12.93 -5.78
C TYR A 38 7.32 -13.16 -4.47
N ASP A 39 6.62 -13.46 -3.38
CA ASP A 39 7.16 -13.54 -2.01
C ASP A 39 6.17 -14.25 -1.08
N ASP A 40 6.44 -15.49 -0.71
CA ASP A 40 5.60 -16.32 0.14
C ASP A 40 5.52 -15.86 1.61
N MET A 41 6.34 -14.88 2.02
CA MET A 41 6.22 -14.24 3.33
C MET A 41 5.80 -12.77 3.20
N ALA A 42 5.15 -12.40 2.10
CA ALA A 42 4.66 -11.05 1.86
C ALA A 42 3.76 -10.58 3.00
N LEU A 43 4.02 -9.36 3.47
CA LEU A 43 3.21 -8.69 4.47
C LEU A 43 2.47 -7.52 3.79
N LYS A 44 1.22 -7.76 3.42
CA LYS A 44 0.30 -6.76 2.87
C LYS A 44 -0.11 -5.76 3.96
N VAL A 45 -0.24 -4.50 3.56
CA VAL A 45 -0.89 -3.45 4.36
C VAL A 45 -2.23 -3.09 3.73
N GLU A 46 -3.31 -3.30 4.47
CA GLU A 46 -4.69 -3.00 4.04
C GLU A 46 -5.40 -1.98 4.95
N THR A 47 -6.28 -1.17 4.38
CA THR A 47 -7.19 -0.31 5.14
C THR A 47 -8.24 -1.14 5.88
N ALA A 48 -9.03 -0.50 6.75
CA ALA A 48 -10.17 -1.17 7.37
C ALA A 48 -11.23 -1.66 6.36
N GLY A 49 -11.26 -1.06 5.16
CA GLY A 49 -12.11 -1.51 4.05
C GLY A 49 -11.53 -2.67 3.24
N GLY A 50 -10.36 -3.19 3.59
CA GLY A 50 -9.67 -4.25 2.86
C GLY A 50 -8.91 -3.79 1.61
N GLU A 51 -8.77 -2.47 1.40
CA GLU A 51 -8.03 -1.95 0.25
C GLU A 51 -6.52 -2.00 0.51
N THR A 52 -5.77 -2.62 -0.40
CA THR A 52 -4.30 -2.64 -0.33
C THR A 52 -3.73 -1.23 -0.54
N ILE A 53 -2.81 -0.83 0.34
CA ILE A 53 -2.05 0.43 0.21
C ILE A 53 -0.55 0.19 0.00
N GLY A 54 -0.12 -1.07 0.06
CA GLY A 54 1.25 -1.50 -0.23
C GLY A 54 1.66 -2.67 0.64
N TYR A 55 2.98 -2.84 0.81
CA TYR A 55 3.58 -3.97 1.53
C TYR A 55 4.65 -3.50 2.50
N ILE A 56 4.98 -4.33 3.48
CA ILE A 56 6.19 -4.17 4.27
C ILE A 56 7.38 -4.69 3.45
N ALA A 57 8.48 -3.93 3.44
CA ALA A 57 9.69 -4.31 2.72
C ALA A 57 10.24 -5.66 3.19
N ARG A 58 10.80 -6.46 2.26
CA ARG A 58 11.39 -7.77 2.56
C ARG A 58 12.50 -7.72 3.60
N SER A 59 13.27 -6.64 3.60
CA SER A 59 14.38 -6.40 4.53
C SER A 59 13.95 -5.74 5.84
N SER A 60 12.65 -5.57 6.08
CA SER A 60 12.15 -4.95 7.31
C SER A 60 12.26 -5.93 8.47
N TRP A 61 12.80 -5.46 9.60
CA TRP A 61 12.84 -6.19 10.87
C TRP A 61 11.45 -6.71 11.31
N LEU A 62 10.38 -6.05 10.86
CA LEU A 62 9.00 -6.44 11.18
C LEU A 62 8.63 -7.78 10.54
N ARG A 63 9.22 -8.12 9.39
CA ARG A 63 9.04 -9.44 8.74
C ARG A 63 9.55 -10.54 9.66
N ASP A 64 10.75 -10.40 10.19
CA ASP A 64 11.37 -11.37 11.09
C ASP A 64 10.60 -11.47 12.41
N ALA A 65 10.16 -10.32 12.96
CA ALA A 65 9.34 -10.30 14.16
C ALA A 65 8.03 -11.09 13.99
N ILE A 66 7.39 -11.00 12.83
CA ILE A 66 6.14 -11.69 12.57
C ILE A 66 6.39 -13.17 12.29
N HIS A 67 7.23 -13.51 11.32
CA HIS A 67 7.32 -14.89 10.80
C HIS A 67 8.29 -15.77 11.59
N GLU A 68 9.39 -15.22 12.10
CA GLU A 68 10.38 -16.01 12.83
C GLU A 68 10.10 -16.02 14.34
N GLN A 69 9.60 -14.90 14.87
CA GLN A 69 9.34 -14.76 16.32
C GLN A 69 7.87 -14.93 16.69
N GLY A 70 6.98 -15.14 15.71
CA GLY A 70 5.55 -15.37 15.93
C GLY A 70 4.82 -14.19 16.57
N ARG A 71 5.24 -12.95 16.27
CA ARG A 71 4.63 -11.75 16.87
C ARG A 71 3.48 -11.22 16.04
N GLY A 72 2.55 -10.59 16.74
CA GLY A 72 1.53 -9.72 16.16
C GLY A 72 1.99 -8.31 15.90
N ALA A 73 1.16 -7.57 15.17
CA ALA A 73 1.35 -6.13 14.99
C ALA A 73 0.02 -5.39 14.88
N THR A 74 -0.01 -4.20 15.48
CA THR A 74 -1.02 -3.17 15.21
C THR A 74 -0.33 -1.98 14.54
N ALA A 75 -1.05 -1.32 13.63
CA ALA A 75 -0.49 -0.21 12.88
C ALA A 75 -1.51 0.92 12.65
N THR A 76 -1.00 2.15 12.66
CA THR A 76 -1.72 3.34 12.19
C THR A 76 -0.86 4.08 11.18
N ILE A 77 -1.49 4.80 10.26
CA ILE A 77 -0.77 5.67 9.32
C ILE A 77 -0.19 6.84 10.13
N PHE A 78 1.13 6.93 10.19
CA PHE A 78 1.81 8.06 10.81
C PHE A 78 1.85 9.26 9.88
N ASN A 79 2.24 9.05 8.63
CA ASN A 79 2.38 10.12 7.65
C ASN A 79 2.06 9.63 6.24
N ILE A 80 1.48 10.53 5.43
CA ILE A 80 1.32 10.39 3.99
C ILE A 80 1.91 11.64 3.35
N ALA A 81 2.89 11.48 2.47
CA ALA A 81 3.56 12.60 1.84
C ALA A 81 3.86 12.32 0.37
N ALA A 82 3.72 13.35 -0.47
CA ALA A 82 4.16 13.27 -1.87
C ALA A 82 5.69 13.41 -1.94
N GLY A 83 6.34 12.52 -2.69
CA GLY A 83 7.73 12.68 -3.08
C GLY A 83 7.90 13.61 -4.28
N ASP A 84 9.14 13.78 -4.75
CA ASP A 84 9.48 14.67 -5.88
C ASP A 84 8.78 14.31 -7.20
N THR A 85 8.37 13.04 -7.34
CA THR A 85 7.61 12.54 -8.50
C THR A 85 6.10 12.77 -8.39
N GLY A 86 5.63 13.36 -7.29
CA GLY A 86 4.20 13.53 -6.99
C GLY A 86 3.51 12.28 -6.42
N LEU A 87 4.21 11.14 -6.35
CA LEU A 87 3.68 9.90 -5.77
C LEU A 87 3.62 10.00 -4.24
N LEU A 88 2.50 9.55 -3.68
CA LEU A 88 2.29 9.44 -2.24
C LEU A 88 3.04 8.23 -1.69
N GLY A 89 3.89 8.48 -0.69
CA GLY A 89 4.51 7.46 0.16
C GLY A 89 3.82 7.40 1.53
N VAL A 90 3.92 6.25 2.21
CA VAL A 90 3.25 6.00 3.48
C VAL A 90 4.24 5.52 4.55
N VAL A 91 4.16 6.13 5.73
CA VAL A 91 4.87 5.68 6.94
C VAL A 91 3.85 5.27 7.99
N LEU A 92 4.06 4.11 8.60
CA LEU A 92 3.23 3.56 9.66
C LEU A 92 3.88 3.75 11.03
N HIS A 93 3.07 3.92 12.06
CA HIS A 93 3.43 3.63 13.43
C HIS A 93 3.01 2.22 13.77
N VAL A 94 3.98 1.36 14.07
CA VAL A 94 3.77 -0.06 14.38
C VAL A 94 4.03 -0.34 15.85
N THR A 95 3.15 -1.12 16.47
CA THR A 95 3.34 -1.69 17.82
C THR A 95 3.19 -3.19 17.75
N LEU A 96 4.22 -3.92 18.21
CA LEU A 96 4.18 -5.37 18.32
C LEU A 96 3.18 -5.81 19.37
N THR A 97 2.49 -6.91 19.10
CA THR A 97 1.55 -7.57 20.01
C THR A 97 1.85 -9.07 20.08
N ASP A 98 1.09 -9.79 20.89
CA ASP A 98 1.15 -11.25 20.98
C ASP A 98 -0.04 -11.92 20.26
N ASP A 99 -0.83 -11.13 19.53
CA ASP A 99 -1.95 -11.62 18.72
C ASP A 99 -1.47 -12.05 17.34
N ASP A 100 -1.99 -13.14 16.77
CA ASP A 100 -1.63 -13.53 15.41
C ASP A 100 -2.00 -12.45 14.38
N ILE A 101 -1.20 -12.35 13.32
CA ILE A 101 -1.58 -11.56 12.15
C ILE A 101 -2.56 -12.35 11.27
N ARG A 102 -3.37 -11.61 10.50
CA ARG A 102 -4.35 -12.22 9.61
C ARG A 102 -3.67 -12.75 8.36
N GLU A 103 -4.19 -13.86 7.84
CA GLU A 103 -3.88 -14.30 6.48
C GLU A 103 -4.86 -13.70 5.46
N ARG A 104 -4.35 -13.48 4.25
CA ARG A 104 -5.10 -13.02 3.08
C ARG A 104 -4.59 -13.76 1.86
N SER A 105 -5.49 -14.04 0.91
CA SER A 105 -5.06 -14.43 -0.42
C SER A 105 -4.52 -13.23 -1.18
N TYR A 106 -3.54 -13.51 -2.03
CA TYR A 106 -2.95 -12.55 -2.93
C TYR A 106 -3.99 -12.00 -3.91
N GLU A 107 -4.06 -10.68 -3.98
CA GLU A 107 -4.86 -9.95 -4.96
C GLU A 107 -3.95 -9.08 -5.82
N ALA A 108 -4.01 -9.28 -7.15
CA ALA A 108 -3.24 -8.47 -8.07
C ALA A 108 -3.63 -6.99 -7.95
N ALA A 109 -2.61 -6.12 -8.02
CA ALA A 109 -2.84 -4.68 -7.97
C ALA A 109 -3.84 -4.25 -9.06
N PRO A 110 -4.78 -3.33 -8.75
CA PRO A 110 -5.68 -2.80 -9.75
C PRO A 110 -4.89 -2.20 -10.91
N ILE A 111 -5.15 -2.66 -12.13
CA ILE A 111 -4.61 -2.00 -13.33
C ILE A 111 -5.41 -0.70 -13.48
N GLU A 112 -4.83 0.43 -13.09
CA GLU A 112 -5.41 1.74 -13.40
C GLU A 112 -5.51 1.85 -14.93
N LYS A 113 -6.74 1.77 -15.45
CA LYS A 113 -6.99 2.09 -16.85
C LYS A 113 -6.69 3.58 -17.02
N ALA A 114 -5.56 3.89 -17.65
CA ALA A 114 -5.24 5.24 -18.08
C ALA A 114 -6.46 5.82 -18.81
N GLN A 115 -7.01 6.92 -18.27
CA GLN A 115 -8.09 7.64 -18.92
C GLN A 115 -7.55 8.19 -20.25
N ASN A 116 -7.98 7.59 -21.35
CA ASN A 116 -7.74 8.07 -22.71
C ASN A 116 -8.51 9.40 -22.90
N SER A 117 -7.93 10.53 -22.50
CA SER A 117 -8.36 11.86 -22.99
C SER A 117 -7.63 12.16 -24.31
N GLY A 118 -7.89 11.33 -25.33
CA GLY A 118 -7.45 11.50 -26.70
C GLY A 118 -8.61 11.97 -27.59
N GLY A 119 -9.21 13.12 -27.25
CA GLY A 119 -10.23 13.76 -28.08
C GLY A 119 -9.61 14.58 -29.21
N LEU A 120 -9.06 13.91 -30.23
CA LEU A 120 -8.76 14.53 -31.53
C LEU A 120 -10.07 14.72 -32.30
N GLY A 121 -10.82 15.76 -31.94
CA GLY A 121 -11.95 16.27 -32.72
C GLY A 121 -11.43 17.12 -33.87
N GLY A 122 -11.58 16.62 -35.10
CA GLY A 122 -11.00 17.20 -36.30
C GLY A 122 -11.53 18.58 -36.68
N PHE A 123 -10.62 19.41 -37.19
CA PHE A 123 -10.95 20.50 -38.10
C PHE A 123 -10.20 20.28 -39.42
N VAL A 124 -10.90 19.67 -40.37
CA VAL A 124 -10.45 19.60 -41.76
C VAL A 124 -10.68 20.97 -42.39
N ARG A 125 -9.60 21.56 -42.89
CA ARG A 125 -9.61 22.74 -43.76
C ARG A 125 -10.40 22.44 -45.05
N ARG A 126 -11.31 23.33 -45.45
CA ARG A 126 -11.77 23.51 -46.84
C ARG A 126 -12.24 24.97 -47.00
N LEU A 127 -11.36 25.85 -47.49
CA LEU A 127 -11.10 26.22 -48.90
C LEU A 127 -11.94 27.44 -49.32
N LEU A 128 -11.19 28.49 -49.68
CA LEU A 128 -11.58 29.64 -50.48
C LEU A 128 -12.43 29.23 -51.69
N ARG A 129 -13.59 29.89 -51.85
CA ARG A 129 -14.05 30.53 -53.09
C ARG A 129 -15.29 31.37 -52.80
#